data_AF-A7IBQ9-F1
#
_entry.id   AF-A7IBQ9-F1
#
_cell.length_a   1.000
_cell.length_b   1.000
_cell.length_c   1.000
_cell.angle_alpha   90.00
_cell.angle_beta   90.00
_cell.angle_gamma   90.00
#
_symmetry.space_group_name_H-M   'P 1'
#
loop_
_entity.id
_entity.type
_entity.pdbx_description
1 polymer ?
#
loop_
_entity_poly.entity_id
_entity_poly.type
_entity_poly.pdbx_seq_one_letter_code
_entity_poly.pdbx_strand_id
1 'polypeptide(L)'
;MDPLNGRGFPLRLFLAFLEFKTKMAQQAEADLSSLLDRLKAAQRDLVLTAAKSTALPSDGMLRKISELEGAIAATEALIQEEGDRR
;
A
#
# COMPACT_ATOMS: atom_id res chain seq x y z
N MET A 1 9.56 51.21 -11.36
CA MET A 1 10.22 50.45 -10.28
C MET A 1 9.23 49.39 -9.87
N ASP A 2 9.63 48.13 -10.07
CA ASP A 2 8.86 46.98 -10.58
C ASP A 2 7.37 46.79 -10.19
N PRO A 3 6.46 46.79 -11.17
CA PRO A 3 5.13 46.20 -11.00
C PRO A 3 5.23 44.69 -11.28
N LEU A 4 4.91 43.87 -10.30
CA LEU A 4 4.66 42.43 -10.50
C LEU A 4 5.85 41.65 -11.08
N ASN A 5 6.79 41.25 -10.22
CA ASN A 5 7.64 40.08 -10.48
C ASN A 5 6.80 38.78 -10.38
N GLY A 6 5.72 38.72 -11.16
CA GLY A 6 4.68 37.73 -11.14
C GLY A 6 4.85 36.74 -12.28
N ARG A 7 5.77 35.79 -12.12
CA ARG A 7 5.62 34.50 -12.80
C ARG A 7 4.58 33.67 -12.05
N GLY A 8 3.33 34.11 -12.11
CA GLY A 8 2.19 33.34 -11.62
C GLY A 8 2.15 32.01 -12.37
N PHE A 9 2.16 30.90 -11.62
CA PHE A 9 1.98 29.59 -12.22
C PHE A 9 0.67 29.58 -13.02
N PRO A 10 0.66 29.16 -14.30
CA PRO A 10 -0.55 29.18 -15.09
C PRO A 10 -1.61 28.32 -14.41
N LEU A 11 -2.85 28.82 -14.26
CA LEU A 11 -3.94 28.08 -13.62
C LEU A 11 -4.13 26.69 -14.27
N ARG A 12 -4.00 26.61 -15.60
CA ARG A 12 -4.03 25.34 -16.35
C ARG A 12 -2.92 24.36 -15.95
N LEU A 13 -1.73 24.86 -15.65
CA LEU A 13 -0.59 24.04 -15.24
C LEU A 13 -0.73 23.58 -13.78
N PHE A 14 -1.33 24.41 -12.92
CA PHE A 14 -1.68 24.05 -11.56
C PHE A 14 -2.78 22.97 -11.49
N LEU A 15 -3.85 23.10 -12.29
CA LEU A 15 -4.88 22.06 -12.40
C LEU A 15 -4.30 20.73 -12.92
N ALA A 16 -3.48 20.75 -13.98
CA ALA A 16 -2.84 19.55 -14.51
C ALA A 16 -1.90 18.87 -13.48
N PHE A 17 -1.20 19.66 -12.67
CA PHE A 17 -0.37 19.16 -11.58
C PHE A 17 -1.20 18.46 -10.48
N LEU A 18 -2.34 19.03 -10.11
CA LEU A 18 -3.26 18.41 -9.15
C LEU A 18 -3.83 17.10 -9.69
N GLU A 19 -4.30 17.07 -10.94
CA GLU A 19 -4.77 15.84 -11.59
C GLU A 19 -3.69 14.75 -11.64
N PHE A 20 -2.44 15.12 -11.93
CA PHE A 20 -1.31 14.20 -11.90
C PHE A 20 -1.08 13.64 -10.50
N LYS A 21 -1.08 14.49 -9.45
CA LYS A 21 -0.96 14.03 -8.06
C LYS A 21 -2.09 13.08 -7.68
N THR A 22 -3.33 13.38 -8.06
CA THR A 22 -4.47 12.51 -7.79
C THR A 22 -4.31 11.14 -8.45
N LYS A 23 -3.88 11.09 -9.73
CA LYS A 23 -3.62 9.83 -10.43
C LYS A 23 -2.51 9.01 -9.78
N MET A 24 -1.43 9.65 -9.32
CA MET A 24 -0.34 8.96 -8.62
C MET A 24 -0.79 8.39 -7.27
N ALA A 25 -1.60 9.12 -6.50
CA ALA A 25 -2.18 8.61 -5.25
C ALA A 25 -3.16 7.45 -5.49
N GLN A 26 -3.92 7.48 -6.60
CA GLN A 26 -4.76 6.37 -7.03
C GLN A 26 -3.95 5.13 -7.40
N GLN A 27 -2.86 5.32 -8.14
CA GLN A 27 -1.98 4.22 -8.50
C GLN A 27 -1.31 3.59 -7.27
N ALA A 28 -0.83 4.41 -6.33
CA ALA A 28 -0.20 3.93 -5.10
C ALA A 28 -1.14 3.06 -4.25
N GLU A 29 -2.40 3.47 -4.08
CA GLU A 29 -3.40 2.66 -3.37
C GLU A 29 -3.69 1.33 -4.10
N ALA A 30 -3.81 1.36 -5.43
CA ALA A 30 -4.03 0.14 -6.22
C ALA A 30 -2.85 -0.84 -6.09
N ASP A 31 -1.62 -0.33 -6.10
CA ASP A 31 -0.41 -1.13 -5.94
C ASP A 31 -0.33 -1.74 -4.52
N LEU A 32 -0.68 -0.96 -3.49
CA LEU A 32 -0.73 -1.44 -2.10
C LEU A 32 -1.83 -2.50 -1.91
N SER A 33 -3.01 -2.31 -2.49
CA SER A 33 -4.09 -3.29 -2.47
C SER A 33 -3.67 -4.61 -3.14
N SER A 34 -3.00 -4.52 -4.29
CA SER A 34 -2.46 -5.70 -4.98
C SER A 34 -1.36 -6.41 -4.18
N LEU A 35 -0.54 -5.68 -3.44
CA LEU A 35 0.43 -6.26 -2.52
C LEU A 35 -0.26 -6.99 -1.36
N LEU A 36 -1.26 -6.34 -0.74
CA LEU A 36 -2.01 -6.90 0.38
C LEU A 36 -2.67 -8.24 0.01
N ASP A 37 -3.28 -8.33 -1.17
CA ASP A 37 -3.90 -9.56 -1.66
C ASP A 37 -2.89 -10.71 -1.77
N ARG A 38 -1.70 -10.42 -2.33
CA ARG A 38 -0.62 -11.42 -2.45
C ARG A 38 -0.09 -11.86 -1.09
N LEU A 39 0.05 -10.94 -0.14
CA LEU A 39 0.49 -11.26 1.23
C LEU A 39 -0.54 -12.15 1.95
N LYS A 40 -1.83 -11.79 1.88
CA LYS A 40 -2.94 -12.57 2.47
C LYS A 40 -3.06 -13.95 1.84
N ALA A 41 -2.90 -14.05 0.51
CA ALA A 41 -2.86 -15.34 -0.18
C ALA A 41 -1.71 -16.22 0.32
N ALA A 42 -0.50 -15.67 0.41
CA ALA A 42 0.66 -16.42 0.91
C ALA A 42 0.49 -16.88 2.37
N GLN A 43 -0.06 -16.03 3.24
CA GLN A 43 -0.35 -16.39 4.64
C GLN A 43 -1.40 -17.50 4.70
N ARG A 44 -2.50 -17.37 3.94
CA ARG A 44 -3.56 -18.38 3.86
C ARG A 44 -2.99 -19.72 3.42
N ASP A 45 -2.15 -19.75 2.39
CA ASP A 45 -1.56 -21.00 1.89
C ASP A 45 -0.69 -21.69 2.94
N LEU A 46 0.10 -20.93 3.72
CA LEU A 46 0.89 -21.49 4.83
C LEU A 46 0.00 -22.06 5.93
N VAL A 47 -1.04 -21.32 6.33
CA VAL A 47 -1.98 -21.77 7.38
C VAL A 47 -2.75 -23.02 6.91
N LEU A 48 -3.20 -23.06 5.65
CA LEU A 48 -3.86 -24.25 5.09
C LEU A 48 -2.91 -25.43 4.97
N THR A 49 -1.63 -25.19 4.69
CA THR A 49 -0.60 -26.24 4.66
C THR A 49 -0.37 -26.80 6.07
N ALA A 50 -0.23 -25.93 7.07
CA ALA A 50 -0.16 -26.31 8.48
C ALA A 50 -1.38 -27.15 8.91
N ALA A 51 -2.59 -26.74 8.53
CA ALA A 51 -3.83 -27.41 8.90
C ALA A 51 -3.97 -28.82 8.31
N LYS A 52 -3.28 -29.13 7.20
CA LYS A 52 -3.27 -30.48 6.60
C LYS A 52 -2.35 -31.45 7.35
N SER A 53 -1.45 -30.96 8.18
CA SER A 53 -0.54 -31.77 8.98
C SER A 53 -1.20 -32.20 10.28
N THR A 54 -0.99 -33.45 10.68
CA THR A 54 -1.35 -33.96 12.03
C THR A 54 -0.35 -33.54 13.11
N ALA A 55 0.84 -33.10 12.70
CA ALA A 55 1.86 -32.53 13.59
C ALA A 55 1.77 -31.00 13.62
N LEU A 56 2.25 -30.40 14.71
CA LEU A 56 2.37 -28.95 14.83
C LEU A 56 3.24 -28.35 13.71
N PRO A 57 2.96 -27.11 13.28
CA PRO A 57 3.81 -26.39 12.34
C PRO A 57 5.22 -26.24 12.89
N SER A 58 6.23 -26.28 12.01
CA SER A 58 7.60 -26.02 12.42
C SER A 58 7.79 -24.57 12.86
N ASP A 59 8.78 -24.31 13.72
CA ASP A 59 9.12 -22.95 14.17
C ASP A 59 9.38 -22.01 12.99
N GLY A 60 10.02 -22.51 11.92
CA GLY A 60 10.23 -21.73 10.69
C GLY A 60 8.93 -21.34 9.98
N MET A 61 7.93 -22.22 9.98
CA MET A 61 6.61 -21.92 9.43
C MET A 61 5.87 -20.90 10.30
N LEU A 62 5.88 -21.07 11.63
CA LEU A 62 5.28 -20.12 12.57
C LEU A 62 5.92 -18.73 12.45
N ARG A 63 7.25 -18.67 12.37
CA ARG A 63 7.98 -17.41 12.16
C ARG A 63 7.58 -16.75 10.84
N LYS A 64 7.50 -17.51 9.75
CA LYS A 64 7.11 -16.96 8.44
C LYS A 64 5.68 -16.42 8.43
N ILE A 65 4.75 -17.08 9.14
CA ILE A 65 3.39 -16.57 9.33
C ILE A 65 3.42 -15.25 10.09
N SER A 66 4.16 -15.17 11.19
CA SER A 66 4.27 -13.93 11.99
C SER A 66 4.90 -12.77 11.19
N GLU A 67 5.91 -13.05 10.38
CA GLU A 67 6.53 -12.05 9.49
C GLU A 67 5.53 -11.53 8.44
N LEU A 68 4.69 -12.42 7.88
CA LEU A 68 3.61 -12.02 6.97
C LEU A 68 2.54 -11.20 7.66
N GLU A 69 2.16 -11.53 8.90
CA GLU A 69 1.20 -10.74 9.69
C GLU A 69 1.68 -9.30 9.89
N GLY A 70 2.96 -9.11 10.23
CA GLY A 70 3.57 -7.79 10.33
C GLY A 70 3.54 -7.02 9.02
N ALA A 71 3.87 -7.69 7.91
CA ALA A 71 3.84 -7.07 6.59
C ALA A 71 2.41 -6.68 6.14
N ILE A 72 1.42 -7.54 6.44
CA ILE A 72 0.00 -7.28 6.18
C ILE A 72 -0.46 -6.05 6.97
N ALA A 73 -0.20 -6.01 8.28
CA ALA A 73 -0.59 -4.89 9.13
C ALA A 73 0.04 -3.57 8.66
N ALA A 74 1.33 -3.58 8.28
CA ALA A 74 2.01 -2.41 7.74
C ALA A 74 1.39 -1.95 6.41
N THR A 75 1.01 -2.89 5.53
CA THR A 75 0.39 -2.57 4.23
C THR A 75 -1.03 -2.02 4.41
N GLU A 76 -1.82 -2.60 5.32
CA GLU A 76 -3.15 -2.11 5.67
C GLU A 76 -3.11 -0.69 6.26
N ALA A 77 -2.13 -0.41 7.13
CA ALA A 77 -1.91 0.92 7.68
C ALA A 77 -1.59 1.94 6.57
N LEU A 78 -0.71 1.59 5.62
CA LEU A 78 -0.39 2.48 4.49
C LEU A 78 -1.60 2.72 3.56
N ILE A 79 -2.44 1.71 3.31
CA ILE A 79 -3.67 1.90 2.53
C ILE A 79 -4.60 2.87 3.25
N GLN A 80 -4.77 2.72 4.57
CA GLN A 80 -5.59 3.63 5.36
C GLN A 80 -5.02 5.06 5.32
N GLU A 81 -3.72 5.24 5.49
CA GLU A 81 -3.07 6.54 5.40
C GLU A 81 -3.26 7.21 4.04
N GLU A 82 -3.17 6.45 2.94
CA GLU A 82 -3.39 6.98 1.59
C GLU A 82 -4.88 7.27 1.31
N GLY A 83 -5.80 6.54 1.96
CA GLY A 83 -7.23 6.82 1.96
C GLY A 83 -7.57 8.12 2.69
N ASP A 84 -7.00 8.32 3.88
CA ASP A 84 -7.23 9.51 4.72
C ASP A 84 -6.61 10.80 4.12
N ARG A 85 -5.66 10.68 3.19
CA ARG A 85 -5.01 11.80 2.48
C ARG A 85 -5.81 12.34 1.29
N ARG A 86 -6.92 11.70 0.92
CA ARG A 86 -7.77 12.10 -0.23
C ARG A 86 -8.93 12.98 0.20
#